data_AF-A0A382CP91-F1
#
_entry.id   AF-A0A382CP91-F1
#
_cell.length_a   1.000
_cell.length_b   1.000
_cell.length_c   1.000
_cell.angle_alpha   90.00
_cell.angle_beta   90.00
_cell.angle_gamma   90.00
#
_symmetry.space_group_name_H-M   'P 1'
#
loop_
_entity.id
_entity.type
_entity.pdbx_description
1 polymer ?
#
loop_
_entity_poly.entity_id
_entity_poly.type
_entity_poly.pdbx_seq_one_letter_code
_entity_poly.pdbx_strand_id
1 'polypeptide(L)'
;MNNILPKTSLCAKLLPKPQDWIRFSDNYKDSQEANYEVVEPKTNKVWGYVSIDNTKRGPGLGGIRLVQNMSSNEIKRLSRVMTLKNSAACLPYGGGKSGLLL
;
A
#
# COMPACT_ATOMS: atom_id res chain seq x y z
N MET A 1 21.63 20.18 6.90
CA MET A 1 21.47 18.92 6.13
C MET A 1 20.25 18.22 6.65
N ASN A 2 19.16 18.15 5.88
CA ASN A 2 17.96 17.44 6.29
C ASN A 2 18.27 15.94 6.27
N ASN A 3 18.08 15.25 7.40
CA ASN A 3 18.37 13.83 7.53
C ASN A 3 17.45 13.02 6.62
N ILE A 4 18.02 12.47 5.55
CA ILE A 4 17.36 11.61 4.56
C ILE A 4 17.03 10.23 5.15
N LEU A 5 17.75 9.82 6.20
CA LEU A 5 17.59 8.51 6.83
C LEU A 5 16.91 8.60 8.20
N PRO A 6 16.06 7.61 8.54
CA PRO A 6 15.46 7.52 9.86
C PRO A 6 16.55 7.34 10.91
N LYS A 7 16.44 8.08 12.01
CA LYS A 7 17.41 8.00 13.11
C LYS A 7 17.13 6.81 14.04
N THR A 8 15.95 6.21 13.92
CA THR A 8 15.50 5.10 14.76
C THR A 8 14.81 4.00 13.94
N SER A 9 14.55 2.86 14.59
CA SER A 9 13.84 1.75 13.96
C SER A 9 12.44 2.16 13.54
N LEU A 10 12.10 1.88 12.27
CA LEU A 10 10.76 2.09 11.73
C LEU A 10 9.82 0.95 12.16
N CYS A 11 8.55 1.28 12.37
CA CYS A 11 7.50 0.32 12.72
C CYS A 11 6.42 0.31 11.62
N ALA A 12 5.95 -0.88 11.25
CA ALA A 12 4.82 -1.03 10.33
C ALA A 12 3.52 -1.14 11.14
N LYS A 13 2.67 -0.10 11.05
CA LYS A 13 1.36 -0.06 11.69
C LYS A 13 0.29 -0.52 10.70
N LEU A 14 -0.52 -1.51 11.08
CA LEU A 14 -1.67 -1.92 10.28
C LEU A 14 -2.77 -0.85 10.35
N LEU A 15 -3.21 -0.39 9.19
CA LEU A 15 -4.34 0.53 9.04
C LEU A 15 -5.65 -0.26 8.97
N PRO A 16 -6.75 0.31 9.49
CA PRO A 16 -8.06 -0.30 9.35
C PRO A 16 -8.44 -0.45 7.88
N LYS A 17 -9.25 -1.48 7.59
CA LYS A 17 -9.82 -1.66 6.25
C LYS A 17 -10.60 -0.40 5.86
N PRO A 18 -10.50 0.05 4.59
CA PRO A 18 -11.25 1.23 4.14
C PRO A 18 -12.76 0.97 4.30
N GLN A 19 -13.46 1.90 4.94
CA GLN A 19 -14.92 1.85 5.06
C GLN A 19 -15.62 2.55 3.89
N ASP A 20 -14.87 3.31 3.10
CA ASP A 20 -15.40 4.25 2.12
C ASP A 20 -15.75 3.63 0.77
N TRP A 21 -16.79 4.19 0.17
CA TRP A 21 -17.22 3.95 -1.20
C TRP A 21 -16.22 4.52 -2.21
N ILE A 22 -15.67 3.66 -3.06
CA ILE A 22 -14.90 4.08 -4.24
C ILE A 22 -15.81 3.93 -5.45
N ARG A 23 -15.80 4.92 -6.36
CA ARG A 23 -16.61 4.99 -7.60
C ARG A 23 -16.63 3.71 -8.46
N PHE A 24 -15.65 2.82 -8.31
CA PHE A 24 -15.52 1.56 -9.05
C PHE A 24 -15.91 0.32 -8.23
N SER A 25 -16.57 0.47 -7.08
CA SER A 25 -16.93 -0.66 -6.25
C SER A 25 -18.18 -0.43 -5.43
N ASP A 26 -19.28 -1.07 -5.85
CA ASP A 26 -20.55 -0.93 -5.17
C ASP A 26 -20.66 -1.68 -3.83
N ASN A 27 -19.70 -2.58 -3.53
CA ASN A 27 -19.64 -3.35 -2.29
C ASN A 27 -18.20 -3.78 -1.96
N TYR A 28 -17.36 -2.84 -1.52
CA TYR A 28 -15.92 -3.08 -1.29
C TYR A 28 -15.57 -3.46 0.16
N LYS A 29 -16.48 -4.06 0.96
CA LYS A 29 -16.16 -4.30 2.38
C LYS A 29 -14.98 -5.27 2.63
N ASP A 30 -14.52 -6.04 1.62
CA ASP A 30 -13.54 -7.13 1.84
C ASP A 30 -12.44 -7.33 0.78
N SER A 31 -12.19 -6.37 -0.09
CA SER A 31 -11.24 -6.60 -1.18
C SER A 31 -9.77 -6.40 -0.83
N GLN A 32 -9.46 -5.54 0.14
CA GLN A 32 -8.09 -5.23 0.54
C GLN A 32 -7.72 -6.06 1.75
N GLU A 33 -6.72 -6.91 1.58
CA GLU A 33 -6.24 -7.83 2.61
C GLU A 33 -5.50 -7.10 3.72
N ALA A 34 -4.57 -6.20 3.38
CA ALA A 34 -3.79 -5.48 4.39
C ALA A 34 -3.27 -4.14 3.88
N ASN A 35 -3.22 -3.16 4.78
CA ASN A 35 -2.63 -1.84 4.53
C ASN A 35 -1.74 -1.46 5.70
N TYR A 36 -0.49 -1.14 5.43
CA TYR A 36 0.48 -0.76 6.43
C TYR A 36 0.94 0.67 6.21
N GLU A 37 1.13 1.37 7.31
CA GLU A 37 1.80 2.66 7.38
C GLU A 37 3.14 2.45 8.08
N VAL A 38 4.23 2.85 7.42
CA VAL A 38 5.58 2.76 7.98
C VAL A 38 5.83 4.07 8.72
N VAL A 39 5.94 3.99 10.04
CA VAL A 39 6.07 5.16 10.92
C VAL A 39 7.32 5.07 11.79
N GLU A 40 7.88 6.23 12.10
CA GLU A 40 8.90 6.34 13.15
C GLU A 40 8.21 6.48 14.51
N PRO A 41 8.39 5.54 15.48
CA PRO A 41 7.61 5.53 16.72
C PRO A 41 7.79 6.78 17.59
N LYS A 42 8.97 7.40 17.56
CA LYS A 42 9.30 8.54 18.44
C LYS A 42 8.72 9.86 17.94
N THR A 43 8.68 10.05 16.63
CA THR A 43 8.25 11.31 15.99
C THR A 43 6.87 11.19 15.36
N ASN A 44 6.34 9.98 15.25
CA ASN A 44 5.14 9.62 14.50
C ASN A 44 5.19 10.08 13.03
N LYS A 45 6.40 10.30 12.49
CA LYS A 45 6.60 10.67 11.09
C LYS A 45 6.32 9.45 10.21
N VAL A 46 5.50 9.64 9.19
CA VAL A 46 5.24 8.62 8.18
C VAL A 46 6.36 8.62 7.15
N TRP A 47 6.93 7.44 6.90
CA TRP A 47 7.99 7.20 5.93
C TRP A 47 7.48 6.48 4.68
N GLY A 48 6.32 5.85 4.75
CA GLY A 48 5.75 5.19 3.59
C GLY A 48 4.50 4.39 3.87
N TYR A 49 3.98 3.79 2.81
CA TYR A 49 2.79 2.96 2.81
C TYR A 49 3.04 1.66 2.07
N VAL A 50 2.42 0.59 2.52
CA VAL A 50 2.37 -0.70 1.83
C VAL A 50 0.91 -1.15 1.77
N SER A 51 0.43 -1.50 0.59
CA SER A 51 -0.94 -2.01 0.41
C SER A 51 -0.90 -3.34 -0.33
N ILE A 52 -1.64 -4.30 0.22
CA ILE A 52 -1.91 -5.61 -0.35
C ILE A 52 -3.40 -5.64 -0.64
N ASP A 53 -3.74 -5.66 -1.94
CA ASP A 53 -5.13 -5.77 -2.37
C ASP A 53 -5.57 -7.22 -2.22
N ASN A 54 -5.05 -8.13 -3.04
CA ASN A 54 -5.53 -9.52 -3.06
C ASN A 54 -4.38 -10.49 -3.35
N THR A 55 -4.31 -11.62 -2.65
CA THR A 55 -3.31 -12.68 -2.81
C THR A 55 -3.90 -14.05 -3.17
N LYS A 56 -5.19 -14.13 -3.51
CA LYS A 56 -5.88 -15.40 -3.85
C LYS A 56 -5.24 -16.16 -5.01
N ARG A 57 -4.66 -15.44 -5.99
CA ARG A 57 -3.97 -16.05 -7.14
C ARG A 57 -2.50 -16.38 -6.88
N GLY A 58 -1.94 -15.93 -5.76
CA GLY A 58 -0.51 -16.01 -5.44
C GLY A 58 0.00 -14.75 -4.72
N PRO A 59 1.32 -14.64 -4.48
CA PRO A 59 1.88 -13.55 -3.69
C PRO A 59 1.61 -12.18 -4.33
N GLY A 60 1.44 -11.16 -3.49
CA GLY A 60 1.21 -9.79 -3.94
C GLY A 60 2.43 -9.22 -4.67
N LEU A 61 2.27 -8.87 -5.94
CA LEU A 61 3.36 -8.31 -6.76
C LEU A 61 3.10 -6.84 -7.06
N GLY A 62 4.12 -6.00 -6.85
CA GLY A 62 4.22 -4.66 -7.42
C GLY A 62 5.42 -3.86 -6.89
N GLY A 63 5.77 -2.80 -7.62
CA GLY A 63 6.96 -1.99 -7.31
C GLY A 63 6.75 -0.91 -6.25
N ILE A 64 7.87 -0.34 -5.77
CA ILE A 64 7.94 0.77 -4.81
C ILE A 64 7.94 2.12 -5.55
N ARG A 65 7.17 3.10 -5.07
CA ARG A 65 7.18 4.48 -5.59
C ARG A 65 7.90 5.42 -4.60
N LEU A 66 8.85 6.21 -5.10
CA LEU A 66 9.57 7.23 -4.32
C LEU A 66 9.06 8.62 -4.73
N VAL A 67 8.42 9.34 -3.81
CA VAL A 67 7.85 10.68 -4.10
C VAL A 67 7.75 11.52 -2.82
N GLN A 68 7.84 12.84 -2.95
CA GLN A 68 7.78 13.77 -1.82
C GLN A 68 6.40 13.85 -1.15
N ASN A 69 5.32 13.55 -1.90
CA ASN A 69 3.96 13.59 -1.38
C ASN A 69 3.16 12.40 -1.92
N MET A 70 2.55 11.65 -1.02
CA MET A 70 1.79 10.45 -1.32
C MET A 70 0.70 10.25 -0.27
N SER A 71 -0.47 9.80 -0.72
CA SER A 71 -1.56 9.38 0.16
C SER A 71 -1.66 7.86 0.25
N SER A 72 -2.08 7.35 1.42
CA SER A 72 -2.42 5.93 1.59
C SER A 72 -3.47 5.46 0.58
N ASN A 73 -4.44 6.32 0.23
CA ASN A 73 -5.48 6.00 -0.76
C ASN A 73 -4.91 5.80 -2.18
N GLU A 74 -3.85 6.55 -2.53
CA GLU A 74 -3.19 6.37 -3.83
C GLU A 74 -2.57 4.97 -3.93
N ILE A 75 -1.81 4.55 -2.91
CA ILE A 75 -1.16 3.23 -2.89
C ILE A 75 -2.18 2.09 -2.89
N LYS A 76 -3.30 2.25 -2.18
CA LYS A 76 -4.44 1.31 -2.21
C LYS A 76 -5.05 1.16 -3.60
N ARG A 77 -5.21 2.28 -4.32
CA ARG A 77 -5.74 2.24 -5.70
C ARG A 77 -4.75 1.60 -6.66
N LEU A 78 -3.45 1.83 -6.46
CA LEU A 78 -2.41 1.22 -7.29
C LEU A 78 -2.27 -0.29 -7.03
N SER A 79 -2.39 -0.76 -5.78
CA SER A 79 -2.36 -2.20 -5.46
C SER A 79 -3.54 -2.94 -6.11
N ARG A 80 -4.73 -2.33 -6.12
CA ARG A 80 -5.91 -2.81 -6.87
C ARG A 80 -5.62 -2.99 -8.36
N VAL A 81 -5.02 -1.98 -8.98
CA VAL A 81 -4.66 -2.04 -10.40
C VAL A 81 -3.63 -3.15 -10.65
N MET A 82 -2.72 -3.42 -9.71
CA MET A 82 -1.80 -4.54 -9.82
C MET A 82 -2.51 -5.90 -9.79
N THR A 83 -3.51 -6.09 -8.92
CA THR A 83 -4.34 -7.31 -8.93
C THR A 83 -5.00 -7.52 -10.29
N LEU A 84 -5.65 -6.49 -10.83
CA LEU A 84 -6.35 -6.57 -12.10
C LEU A 84 -5.39 -6.80 -13.27
N LYS A 85 -4.25 -6.09 -13.28
CA LYS A 85 -3.21 -6.23 -14.31
C LYS A 85 -2.63 -7.65 -14.32
N ASN A 86 -2.28 -8.18 -13.15
CA ASN A 86 -1.71 -9.51 -13.02
C ASN A 86 -2.74 -10.59 -13.38
N SER A 87 -4.00 -10.41 -13.00
CA SER A 87 -5.09 -11.31 -13.37
C SER A 87 -5.36 -11.28 -14.88
N ALA A 88 -5.38 -10.10 -15.50
CA ALA A 88 -5.59 -9.93 -16.94
C ALA A 88 -4.44 -10.52 -17.77
N ALA A 89 -3.21 -10.45 -17.26
CA ALA A 89 -2.04 -11.09 -17.85
C ALA A 89 -1.93 -12.60 -17.54
N CYS A 90 -2.94 -13.20 -16.91
CA CYS A 90 -2.94 -14.61 -16.49
C CYS A 90 -1.75 -15.02 -15.63
N LEU A 91 -1.18 -14.09 -14.85
CA LEU A 91 -0.06 -14.37 -13.97
C LEU A 91 -0.55 -14.98 -12.63
N PRO A 92 0.25 -15.85 -11.99
CA PRO A 92 -0.05 -16.42 -10.67
C PRO A 92 0.35 -15.46 -9.54
N TYR A 93 -0.04 -14.19 -9.67
CA TYR A 93 0.28 -13.13 -8.71
C TYR A 93 -0.96 -12.37 -8.29
N GLY A 94 -0.94 -11.96 -7.02
CA GLY A 94 -1.85 -11.00 -6.45
C GLY A 94 -1.48 -9.55 -6.78
N GLY A 95 -2.11 -8.59 -6.11
CA GLY A 95 -1.78 -7.17 -6.22
C GLY A 95 -1.15 -6.62 -4.95
N GLY A 96 0.10 -6.14 -5.08
CA GLY A 96 0.79 -5.40 -4.03
C GLY A 96 1.29 -4.06 -4.57
N LYS A 97 1.38 -3.05 -3.70
CA LYS A 97 2.06 -1.80 -4.03
C LYS A 97 2.62 -1.14 -2.78
N SER A 98 3.70 -0.41 -2.92
CA SER A 98 4.29 0.36 -1.84
C SER A 98 4.78 1.71 -2.31
N GLY A 99 4.96 2.61 -1.37
CA GLY A 99 5.61 3.88 -1.62
C GLY A 99 6.32 4.44 -0.40
N LEU A 100 7.39 5.17 -0.66
CA LEU A 100 8.27 5.80 0.32
C LEU A 100 8.22 7.31 0.13
N LEU A 101 8.05 8.02 1.24
CA LEU A 101 8.12 9.47 1.32
C LEU A 101 9.58 9.90 1.52
N LEU A 102 10.02 10.86 0.70
CA LEU A 102 11.36 11.45 0.73
C LEU A 102 11.37 12.80 1.45
#